data_AF-A0A3L7SFD2-F1
#
_entry.id   AF-A0A3L7SFD2-F1
#
_cell.length_a   1.000
_cell.length_b   1.000
_cell.length_c   1.000
_cell.angle_alpha   90.00
_cell.angle_beta   90.00
_cell.angle_gamma   90.00
#
_symmetry.space_group_name_H-M   'P 1'
#
loop_
_entity.id
_entity.type
_entity.pdbx_description
1 polymer ?
#
loop_
_entity_poly.entity_id
_entity_poly.type
_entity_poly.pdbx_seq_one_letter_code
_entity_poly.pdbx_strand_id
1 'polypeptide(L)'
;MQAPRTPEFCRAIVTALLTVTIASSAMAQTSRISRTEADFNDLNRRLPSGEIGSLQDLRSRPTVPPARSVDYDKVDKRALANLLKETTDEAGRLYTSLDADYRRNLSLRPMLSDLQKLRGLANLVSQDLAAGVALENIVADFRQIDADWRLLSHRLAQSAGLSNATLQSIDRIDRLDQQVGKLFQVDPSLDRRALQQQLGILDSSLYNMSDELRRDLNASTKVSLMVSDTRKLQQQVARIDELVIDNYPYERIVSEYNRFERAWAVMLDQVATVSNPYIERSVRRIIDADNLIHELLWIENTTSRAQLKQTADALIRDVDEFYNRTPLKLLLTFKNATGTLQIADNFYGTVQNFKDNLDRNESDQELIESYRYVEEYGTVFVRTFSALKSQAAVVVLREIEDGIAALRAELNLGGTVSQVDTRELIPIAASLENLSDQMEFDIRAWLAKARPTYRAEVTAATTAFMKRTQKLHRMLDSEPTLQELQKETDSLYQEWKTVYGFLSRCTTEERLNLSQIASEIRRDLTDLNGSLRL
;
A
#
# COMPACT_ATOMS: atom_id res chain seq x y z
N MET A 1 70.80 14.36 34.24
CA MET A 1 70.56 15.65 33.54
C MET A 1 70.16 15.30 32.12
N GLN A 2 68.86 15.23 31.86
CA GLN A 2 68.01 16.32 31.37
C GLN A 2 67.91 16.30 29.84
N ALA A 3 66.75 15.84 29.39
CA ALA A 3 66.16 16.13 28.09
C ALA A 3 66.03 17.66 27.86
N PRO A 4 65.85 18.09 26.61
CA PRO A 4 64.51 18.53 26.20
C PRO A 4 64.12 18.01 24.79
N ARG A 5 62.86 17.56 24.61
CA ARG A 5 61.70 18.28 24.01
C ARG A 5 61.87 18.58 22.51
N THR A 6 60.94 18.31 21.60
CA THR A 6 59.57 17.76 21.62
C THR A 6 59.16 17.43 20.16
N PRO A 7 58.10 16.64 19.96
CA PRO A 7 57.51 16.32 18.65
C PRO A 7 56.50 17.41 18.24
N GLU A 8 56.84 18.23 17.24
CA GLU A 8 55.90 19.26 16.73
C GLU A 8 55.49 19.06 15.26
N PHE A 9 56.27 18.33 14.47
CA PHE A 9 55.99 18.23 13.04
C PHE A 9 54.83 17.29 12.69
N CYS A 10 54.56 16.28 13.52
CA CYS A 10 53.43 15.36 13.29
C CYS A 10 52.06 15.94 13.74
N ARG A 11 52.04 17.02 14.55
CA ARG A 11 50.79 17.71 14.92
C ARG A 11 50.33 18.72 13.86
N ALA A 12 51.25 19.33 13.11
CA ALA A 12 50.91 20.33 12.10
C ALA A 12 50.12 19.72 10.91
N ILE A 13 50.45 18.49 10.49
CA ILE A 13 49.77 17.85 9.35
C ILE A 13 48.38 17.31 9.75
N VAL A 14 48.20 16.85 10.99
CA VAL A 14 46.88 16.46 11.50
C VAL A 14 45.97 17.68 11.71
N THR A 15 46.54 18.84 12.07
CA THR A 15 45.75 20.07 12.29
C THR A 15 45.38 20.77 10.96
N ALA A 16 46.19 20.65 9.91
CA ALA A 16 45.89 21.16 8.58
C ALA A 16 44.80 20.33 7.86
N LEU A 17 44.78 19.00 8.05
CA LEU A 17 43.70 18.14 7.53
C LEU A 17 42.38 18.31 8.29
N LEU A 18 42.42 18.77 9.55
CA LEU A 18 41.24 19.12 10.35
C LEU A 18 40.70 20.55 10.09
N THR A 19 41.45 21.44 9.45
CA THR A 19 40.98 22.81 9.15
C THR A 19 40.43 22.97 7.74
N VAL A 20 40.77 22.08 6.80
CA VAL A 20 40.12 22.03 5.47
C VAL A 20 38.80 21.23 5.49
N THR A 21 38.55 20.43 6.52
CA THR A 21 37.26 19.75 6.73
C THR A 21 36.23 20.58 7.53
N ILE A 22 36.61 21.75 8.07
CA ILE A 22 35.70 22.63 8.84
C ILE A 22 35.26 23.88 8.05
N ALA A 23 35.84 24.14 6.87
CA ALA A 23 35.55 25.34 6.08
C ALA A 23 34.60 25.17 4.88
N SER A 24 34.00 23.98 4.67
CA SER A 24 32.94 23.78 3.66
C SER A 24 31.52 23.65 4.26
N SER A 25 31.38 23.84 5.58
CA SER A 25 30.08 23.82 6.27
C SER A 25 29.67 25.21 6.75
N ALA A 26 29.68 26.19 5.85
CA ALA A 26 29.07 27.49 6.09
C ALA A 26 28.54 28.07 4.77
N MET A 27 27.34 27.64 4.36
CA MET A 27 26.26 28.45 3.79
C MET A 27 25.23 27.56 3.09
N ALA A 28 24.28 27.08 3.88
CA ALA A 28 22.86 27.07 3.54
C ALA A 28 22.11 26.78 4.84
N GLN A 29 21.86 27.82 5.64
CA GLN A 29 20.73 27.82 6.56
C GLN A 29 19.45 27.74 5.72
N THR A 30 19.16 26.54 5.24
CA THR A 30 17.79 26.15 4.94
C THR A 30 17.24 25.79 6.31
N SER A 31 16.23 26.50 6.76
CA SER A 31 15.38 26.12 7.88
C SER A 31 14.82 24.71 7.62
N ARG A 32 15.61 23.68 7.93
CA ARG A 32 15.15 22.31 8.06
C ARG A 32 14.18 22.30 9.23
N ILE A 33 12.90 22.40 8.89
CA ILE A 33 11.80 21.98 9.76
C ILE A 33 11.98 20.47 9.92
N SER A 34 12.76 20.07 10.91
CA SER A 34 12.79 18.69 11.41
C SER A 34 11.39 18.38 11.94
N ARG A 35 10.59 17.66 11.14
CA ARG A 35 9.32 17.09 11.56
C ARG A 35 9.60 16.06 12.65
N THR A 36 9.20 16.33 13.88
CA THR A 36 9.00 15.29 14.89
C THR A 36 7.50 15.13 15.17
N GLU A 37 7.14 13.90 15.56
CA GLU A 37 5.90 13.42 16.19
C GLU A 37 5.30 14.41 17.23
N ALA A 38 6.12 15.34 17.72
CA ALA A 38 5.72 16.43 18.61
C ALA A 38 4.71 17.40 17.98
N ASP A 39 4.78 17.77 16.69
CA ASP A 39 3.91 18.81 16.13
C ASP A 39 2.43 18.39 16.02
N PHE A 40 2.16 17.09 15.81
CA PHE A 40 0.80 16.53 15.79
C PHE A 40 0.29 16.18 17.19
N ASN A 41 1.16 15.69 18.08
CA ASN A 41 0.82 15.46 19.48
C ASN A 41 0.62 16.76 20.27
N ASP A 42 1.30 17.85 19.91
CA ASP A 42 1.10 19.20 20.47
C ASP A 42 -0.22 19.82 19.96
N LEU A 43 -0.71 19.39 18.79
CA LEU A 43 -2.06 19.69 18.31
C LEU A 43 -3.13 18.97 19.16
N ASN A 44 -2.89 17.71 19.52
CA ASN A 44 -3.79 16.92 20.38
C ASN A 44 -3.76 17.36 21.86
N ARG A 45 -2.60 17.82 22.38
CA ARG A 45 -2.45 18.26 23.78
C ARG A 45 -3.02 19.65 24.07
N ARG A 46 -3.21 20.50 23.05
CA ARG A 46 -3.73 21.87 23.21
C ARG A 46 -5.24 21.99 23.07
N LEU A 47 -5.95 20.87 22.93
CA LEU A 47 -7.41 20.83 22.91
C LEU A 47 -7.93 20.72 24.36
N PRO A 48 -8.67 21.71 24.89
CA PRO A 48 -9.43 21.53 26.12
C PRO A 48 -10.52 20.48 25.90
N SER A 49 -10.83 19.71 26.95
CA SER A 49 -11.85 18.67 26.96
C SER A 49 -13.24 19.25 26.64
N GLY A 50 -13.60 19.22 25.36
CA GLY A 50 -14.87 19.66 24.83
C GLY A 50 -14.71 20.78 23.81
N GLU A 51 -14.62 20.42 22.52
CA GLU A 51 -15.23 21.13 21.38
C GLU A 51 -14.77 20.53 20.02
N ILE A 52 -15.75 20.30 19.13
CA ILE A 52 -15.71 19.86 17.71
C ILE A 52 -14.88 18.62 17.38
N GLY A 53 -15.57 17.54 17.03
CA GLY A 53 -14.94 16.34 16.47
C GLY A 53 -14.34 15.42 17.53
N SER A 54 -15.04 15.22 18.65
CA SER A 54 -14.75 14.05 19.49
C SER A 54 -14.83 12.81 18.61
N LEU A 55 -13.83 11.93 18.71
CA LEU A 55 -13.80 10.61 18.05
C LEU A 55 -15.07 9.77 18.32
N GLN A 56 -15.87 10.15 19.33
CA GLN A 56 -17.19 9.57 19.58
C GLN A 56 -18.21 9.82 18.46
N ASP A 57 -18.14 10.94 17.74
CA ASP A 57 -19.08 11.28 16.66
C ASP A 57 -18.74 10.59 15.33
N LEU A 58 -17.55 9.97 15.21
CA LEU A 58 -17.07 9.24 14.02
C LEU A 58 -17.54 7.77 13.94
N ARG A 59 -18.41 7.33 14.85
CA ARG A 59 -18.97 5.97 14.84
C ARG A 59 -20.00 5.79 13.73
N SER A 60 -19.56 5.61 12.49
CA SER A 60 -20.34 4.84 11.51
C SER A 60 -20.29 3.37 11.92
N ARG A 61 -21.22 2.95 12.78
CA ARG A 61 -21.39 1.57 13.26
C ARG A 61 -21.70 0.62 12.09
N PRO A 62 -20.89 -0.42 11.85
CA PRO A 62 -21.42 -1.66 11.32
C PRO A 62 -22.15 -2.39 12.46
N THR A 63 -23.42 -2.74 12.27
CA THR A 63 -24.11 -3.70 13.13
C THR A 63 -23.48 -5.08 12.91
N VAL A 64 -22.44 -5.39 13.67
CA VAL A 64 -21.94 -6.76 13.82
C VAL A 64 -23.00 -7.52 14.65
N PRO A 65 -23.55 -8.65 14.18
CA PRO A 65 -24.45 -9.47 14.99
C PRO A 65 -23.70 -9.95 16.25
N PRO A 66 -24.38 -10.10 17.39
CA PRO A 66 -23.71 -10.43 18.64
C PRO A 66 -23.05 -11.81 18.52
N ALA A 67 -21.72 -11.82 18.55
CA ALA A 67 -20.98 -13.03 18.91
C ALA A 67 -21.47 -13.50 20.30
N ARG A 68 -21.37 -14.81 20.56
CA ARG A 68 -21.72 -15.48 21.83
C ARG A 68 -21.53 -14.54 23.01
N SER A 69 -22.53 -14.40 23.87
CA SER A 69 -22.48 -13.52 25.06
C SER A 69 -21.29 -13.93 25.94
N VAL A 70 -20.15 -13.27 25.74
CA VAL A 70 -18.96 -13.47 26.57
C VAL A 70 -19.24 -12.77 27.90
N ASP A 71 -18.98 -13.50 28.97
CA ASP A 71 -19.10 -12.98 30.33
C ASP A 71 -17.88 -12.10 30.64
N TYR A 72 -17.99 -10.81 30.31
CA TYR A 72 -16.91 -9.84 30.45
C TYR A 72 -16.62 -9.46 31.91
N ASP A 73 -17.46 -9.85 32.87
CA ASP A 73 -17.27 -9.59 34.30
C ASP A 73 -16.07 -10.35 34.87
N LYS A 74 -15.59 -11.39 34.18
CA LYS A 74 -14.43 -12.19 34.57
C LYS A 74 -13.10 -11.69 34.00
N VAL A 75 -13.12 -10.64 33.18
CA VAL A 75 -11.90 -10.09 32.57
C VAL A 75 -11.12 -9.27 33.61
N ASP A 76 -9.88 -9.65 33.88
CA ASP A 76 -8.98 -8.85 34.72
C ASP A 76 -8.56 -7.57 33.99
N LYS A 77 -9.28 -6.48 34.26
CA LYS A 77 -9.05 -5.15 33.68
C LYS A 77 -7.63 -4.63 33.93
N ARG A 78 -6.99 -5.03 35.05
CA ARG A 78 -5.62 -4.59 35.38
C ARG A 78 -4.59 -5.35 34.56
N ALA A 79 -4.76 -6.66 34.42
CA ALA A 79 -3.92 -7.47 33.54
C ALA A 79 -4.04 -6.98 32.08
N LEU A 80 -5.27 -6.70 31.64
CA LEU A 80 -5.55 -6.14 30.31
C LEU A 80 -4.86 -4.79 30.09
N ALA A 81 -4.97 -3.85 31.04
CA ALA A 81 -4.32 -2.54 30.94
C ALA A 81 -2.79 -2.65 30.84
N ASN A 82 -2.18 -3.59 31.58
CA ASN A 82 -0.74 -3.83 31.48
C ASN A 82 -0.35 -4.38 30.11
N LEU A 83 -1.09 -5.37 29.57
CA LEU A 83 -0.81 -5.96 28.26
C LEU A 83 -0.98 -4.95 27.12
N LEU A 84 -2.02 -4.12 27.14
CA LEU A 84 -2.22 -3.07 26.13
C LEU A 84 -1.12 -2.01 26.19
N LYS A 85 -0.65 -1.66 27.39
CA LYS A 85 0.50 -0.77 27.55
C LYS A 85 1.78 -1.40 26.98
N GLU A 86 2.06 -2.65 27.31
CA GLU A 86 3.21 -3.37 26.75
C GLU A 86 3.14 -3.50 25.23
N THR A 87 1.95 -3.71 24.68
CA THR A 87 1.71 -3.75 23.23
C THR A 87 2.02 -2.40 22.59
N THR A 88 1.59 -1.31 23.21
CA THR A 88 1.85 0.05 22.74
C THR A 88 3.34 0.40 22.78
N ASP A 89 4.02 0.05 23.87
CA ASP A 89 5.46 0.27 24.06
C ASP A 89 6.27 -0.55 23.04
N GLU A 90 5.90 -1.81 22.82
CA GLU A 90 6.58 -2.69 21.85
C GLU A 90 6.31 -2.28 20.41
N ALA A 91 5.09 -1.82 20.07
CA ALA A 91 4.79 -1.26 18.77
C ALA A 91 5.61 0.02 18.48
N GLY A 92 5.94 0.81 19.51
CA GLY A 92 6.88 1.93 19.39
C GLY A 92 8.32 1.49 19.09
N ARG A 93 8.77 0.38 19.69
CA ARG A 93 10.08 -0.22 19.40
C ARG A 93 10.12 -0.79 17.98
N LEU A 94 9.09 -1.53 17.59
CA LEU A 94 8.95 -2.05 16.24
C LEU A 94 8.98 -0.92 15.21
N TYR A 95 8.29 0.19 15.45
CA TYR A 95 8.33 1.33 14.54
C TYR A 95 9.74 1.90 14.38
N THR A 96 10.49 1.98 15.47
CA THR A 96 11.87 2.49 15.45
C THR A 96 12.83 1.56 14.70
N SER A 97 12.70 0.24 14.89
CA SER A 97 13.54 -0.74 14.19
C SER A 97 13.14 -0.84 12.71
N LEU A 98 11.84 -0.80 12.41
CA LEU A 98 11.33 -0.82 11.05
C LEU A 98 11.68 0.46 10.27
N ASP A 99 11.72 1.64 10.90
CA ASP A 99 12.22 2.89 10.27
C ASP A 99 13.70 2.78 9.88
N ALA A 100 14.50 2.09 10.71
CA ALA A 100 15.90 1.85 10.42
C ALA A 100 16.08 0.86 9.26
N ASP A 101 15.27 -0.20 9.22
CA ASP A 101 15.28 -1.19 8.13
C ASP A 101 14.72 -0.59 6.83
N TYR A 102 13.71 0.28 6.91
CA TYR A 102 13.15 1.02 5.78
C TYR A 102 14.20 1.84 5.02
N ARG A 103 15.16 2.45 5.73
CA ARG A 103 16.26 3.19 5.07
C ARG A 103 17.14 2.32 4.18
N ARG A 104 17.11 1.00 4.38
CA ARG A 104 17.86 0.01 3.60
C ARG A 104 16.96 -0.71 2.60
N ASN A 105 15.68 -0.85 2.91
CA ASN A 105 14.68 -1.48 2.07
C ASN A 105 13.41 -0.60 1.99
N LEU A 106 13.28 0.16 0.90
CA LEU A 106 12.17 1.10 0.70
C LEU A 106 10.80 0.39 0.61
N SER A 107 10.77 -0.91 0.30
CA SER A 107 9.54 -1.70 0.24
C SER A 107 8.80 -1.84 1.58
N LEU A 108 9.48 -1.58 2.70
CA LEU A 108 8.89 -1.66 4.04
C LEU A 108 7.98 -0.46 4.36
N ARG A 109 7.85 0.49 3.44
CA ARG A 109 7.11 1.72 3.69
C ARG A 109 5.61 1.53 3.95
N PRO A 110 4.85 0.77 3.14
CA PRO A 110 3.43 0.55 3.43
C PRO A 110 3.24 0.00 4.85
N MET A 111 4.12 -0.90 5.27
CA MET A 111 4.10 -1.53 6.59
C MET A 111 4.35 -0.53 7.73
N LEU A 112 5.18 0.51 7.52
CA LEU A 112 5.35 1.60 8.49
C LEU A 112 4.08 2.42 8.68
N SER A 113 3.36 2.70 7.59
CA SER A 113 2.08 3.42 7.64
C SER A 113 1.02 2.61 8.37
N ASP A 114 0.92 1.33 8.07
CA ASP A 114 -0.03 0.40 8.71
C ASP A 114 0.27 0.24 10.20
N LEU A 115 1.56 0.09 10.56
CA LEU A 115 1.99 0.07 11.95
C LEU A 115 1.63 1.38 12.69
N GLN A 116 1.73 2.53 12.02
CA GLN A 116 1.36 3.82 12.61
C GLN A 116 -0.15 3.91 12.88
N LYS A 117 -0.98 3.45 11.92
CA LYS A 117 -2.45 3.37 12.10
C LYS A 117 -2.79 2.48 13.29
N LEU A 118 -2.17 1.31 13.36
CA LEU A 118 -2.38 0.32 14.42
C LEU A 118 -1.96 0.85 15.80
N ARG A 119 -0.83 1.56 15.88
CA ARG A 119 -0.41 2.28 17.10
C ARG A 119 -1.45 3.31 17.54
N GLY A 120 -2.07 4.02 16.59
CA GLY A 120 -3.15 4.97 16.88
C GLY A 120 -4.36 4.28 17.51
N LEU A 121 -4.81 3.17 16.92
CA LEU A 121 -5.94 2.37 17.42
C LEU A 121 -5.65 1.76 18.79
N ALA A 122 -4.45 1.17 18.99
CA ALA A 122 -4.04 0.59 20.27
C ALA A 122 -3.99 1.65 21.40
N ASN A 123 -3.51 2.85 21.10
CA ASN A 123 -3.53 3.97 22.04
C ASN A 123 -4.95 4.40 22.41
N LEU A 124 -5.86 4.43 21.44
CA LEU A 124 -7.28 4.75 21.66
C LEU A 124 -7.93 3.72 22.57
N VAL A 125 -7.72 2.42 22.30
CA VAL A 125 -8.23 1.33 23.14
C VAL A 125 -7.68 1.40 24.56
N SER A 126 -6.40 1.74 24.72
CA SER A 126 -5.77 1.95 26.04
C SER A 126 -6.41 3.13 26.80
N GLN A 127 -6.72 4.23 26.11
CA GLN A 127 -7.42 5.38 26.69
C GLN A 127 -8.86 5.06 27.06
N ASP A 128 -9.59 4.34 26.21
CA ASP A 128 -10.98 3.94 26.46
C ASP A 128 -11.09 2.99 27.66
N LEU A 129 -10.13 2.07 27.79
CA LEU A 129 -10.03 1.22 28.98
C LEU A 129 -9.79 2.04 30.25
N ALA A 130 -8.89 3.04 30.20
CA ALA A 130 -8.62 3.94 31.32
C ALA A 130 -9.82 4.85 31.66
N ALA A 131 -10.61 5.25 30.66
CA ALA A 131 -11.83 6.03 30.81
C ALA A 131 -13.03 5.21 31.32
N GLY A 132 -12.89 3.89 31.44
CA GLY A 132 -13.95 3.00 31.92
C GLY A 132 -15.04 2.72 30.89
N VAL A 133 -14.72 2.80 29.60
CA VAL A 133 -15.63 2.38 28.52
C VAL A 133 -16.02 0.91 28.70
N ALA A 134 -17.26 0.57 28.33
CA ALA A 134 -17.77 -0.80 28.43
C ALA A 134 -16.92 -1.78 27.61
N LEU A 135 -16.60 -2.94 28.20
CA LEU A 135 -15.66 -3.92 27.63
C LEU A 135 -16.15 -4.48 26.28
N GLU A 136 -17.47 -4.52 26.05
CA GLU A 136 -18.06 -4.95 24.78
C GLU A 136 -17.60 -4.08 23.61
N ASN A 137 -17.46 -2.77 23.83
CA ASN A 137 -16.98 -1.86 22.79
C ASN A 137 -15.47 -2.04 22.58
N ILE A 138 -14.72 -2.16 23.68
CA ILE A 138 -13.27 -2.37 23.65
C ILE A 138 -12.92 -3.67 22.91
N VAL A 139 -13.74 -4.72 23.06
CA VAL A 139 -13.55 -6.01 22.37
C VAL A 139 -13.77 -5.88 20.87
N ALA A 140 -14.72 -5.08 20.43
CA ALA A 140 -14.94 -4.82 19.00
C ALA A 140 -13.73 -4.10 18.38
N ASP A 141 -13.20 -3.09 19.07
CA ASP A 141 -12.02 -2.35 18.61
C ASP A 141 -10.77 -3.23 18.66
N PHE A 142 -10.63 -4.08 19.68
CA PHE A 142 -9.54 -5.05 19.77
C PHE A 142 -9.59 -6.07 18.61
N ARG A 143 -10.77 -6.55 18.21
CA ARG A 143 -10.90 -7.42 17.03
C ARG A 143 -10.40 -6.75 15.75
N GLN A 144 -10.64 -5.46 15.56
CA GLN A 144 -10.08 -4.78 14.40
C GLN A 144 -8.55 -4.72 14.48
N ILE A 145 -8.00 -4.38 15.66
CA ILE A 145 -6.55 -4.32 15.89
C ILE A 145 -5.90 -5.68 15.67
N ASP A 146 -6.51 -6.76 16.17
CA ASP A 146 -6.05 -8.15 16.04
C ASP A 146 -6.01 -8.56 14.55
N ALA A 147 -7.06 -8.27 13.78
CA ALA A 147 -7.10 -8.54 12.35
C ALA A 147 -6.02 -7.76 11.57
N ASP A 148 -5.92 -6.45 11.82
CA ASP A 148 -4.94 -5.56 11.19
C ASP A 148 -3.50 -5.96 11.56
N TRP A 149 -3.27 -6.33 12.82
CA TRP A 149 -1.98 -6.77 13.33
C TRP A 149 -1.53 -8.06 12.65
N ARG A 150 -2.40 -9.06 12.56
CA ARG A 150 -2.01 -10.33 11.93
C ARG A 150 -1.68 -10.17 10.45
N LEU A 151 -2.45 -9.37 9.72
CA LEU A 151 -2.14 -9.05 8.33
C LEU A 151 -0.77 -8.38 8.21
N LEU A 152 -0.50 -7.39 9.07
CA LEU A 152 0.78 -6.69 9.10
C LEU A 152 1.94 -7.61 9.50
N SER A 153 1.77 -8.43 10.53
CA SER A 153 2.74 -9.41 11.03
C SER A 153 3.10 -10.41 9.93
N HIS A 154 2.10 -10.93 9.22
CA HIS A 154 2.28 -11.82 8.08
C HIS A 154 3.08 -11.15 6.93
N ARG A 155 2.70 -9.93 6.53
CA ARG A 155 3.43 -9.15 5.50
C ARG A 155 4.87 -8.86 5.90
N LEU A 156 5.11 -8.54 7.17
CA LEU A 156 6.45 -8.32 7.70
C LEU A 156 7.27 -9.63 7.69
N ALA A 157 6.68 -10.77 8.09
CA ALA A 157 7.35 -12.06 8.08
C ALA A 157 7.78 -12.49 6.66
N GLN A 158 7.01 -12.13 5.63
CA GLN A 158 7.34 -12.39 4.23
C GLN A 158 8.35 -11.39 3.64
N SER A 159 8.63 -10.27 4.32
CA SER A 159 9.51 -9.24 3.80
C SER A 159 10.99 -9.61 3.94
N ALA A 160 11.75 -9.46 2.86
CA ALA A 160 13.19 -9.71 2.87
C ALA A 160 13.97 -8.57 3.54
N GLY A 161 15.07 -8.93 4.22
CA GLY A 161 16.04 -7.95 4.73
C GLY A 161 15.68 -7.27 6.06
N LEU A 162 14.72 -7.81 6.82
CA LEU A 162 14.44 -7.35 8.17
C LEU A 162 15.59 -7.63 9.14
N SER A 163 15.84 -6.71 10.07
CA SER A 163 16.79 -6.93 11.14
C SER A 163 16.24 -7.90 12.19
N ASN A 164 17.14 -8.59 12.90
CA ASN A 164 16.77 -9.44 14.03
C ASN A 164 16.00 -8.69 15.13
N ALA A 165 16.25 -7.38 15.28
CA ALA A 165 15.51 -6.55 16.23
C ALA A 165 14.04 -6.40 15.82
N THR A 166 13.79 -6.15 14.53
CA THR A 166 12.43 -6.05 13.98
C THR A 166 11.70 -7.39 14.11
N LEU A 167 12.34 -8.51 13.75
CA LEU A 167 11.76 -9.85 13.89
C LEU A 167 11.40 -10.18 15.36
N GLN A 168 12.27 -9.85 16.31
CA GLN A 168 11.98 -10.07 17.73
C GLN A 168 10.81 -9.23 18.25
N SER A 169 10.67 -7.99 17.78
CA SER A 169 9.52 -7.15 18.15
C SER A 169 8.22 -7.64 17.54
N ILE A 170 8.24 -8.15 16.31
CA ILE A 170 7.08 -8.82 15.68
C ILE A 170 6.63 -10.01 16.53
N ASP A 171 7.55 -10.95 16.81
CA ASP A 171 7.28 -12.14 17.64
C ASP A 171 6.71 -11.77 19.02
N ARG A 172 7.16 -10.65 19.58
CA ARG A 172 6.71 -10.21 20.90
C ARG A 172 5.31 -9.61 20.86
N ILE A 173 4.99 -8.82 19.84
CA ILE A 173 3.63 -8.27 19.68
C ILE A 173 2.66 -9.41 19.38
N ASP A 174 3.02 -10.41 18.57
CA ASP A 174 2.20 -11.61 18.35
C ASP A 174 1.83 -12.32 19.65
N ARG A 175 2.80 -12.47 20.57
CA ARG A 175 2.54 -13.08 21.89
C ARG A 175 1.62 -12.21 22.76
N LEU A 176 1.78 -10.89 22.71
CA LEU A 176 0.95 -9.94 23.46
C LEU A 176 -0.48 -9.92 22.93
N ASP A 177 -0.66 -9.85 21.62
CA ASP A 177 -1.94 -9.95 20.92
C ASP A 177 -2.69 -11.23 21.32
N GLN A 178 -2.02 -12.39 21.25
CA GLN A 178 -2.60 -13.67 21.69
C GLN A 178 -2.98 -13.68 23.18
N GLN A 179 -2.22 -13.01 24.05
CA GLN A 179 -2.56 -12.91 25.48
C GLN A 179 -3.77 -12.02 25.72
N VAL A 180 -3.90 -10.91 25.00
CA VAL A 180 -5.07 -10.03 25.05
C VAL A 180 -6.31 -10.75 24.50
N GLY A 181 -6.18 -11.46 23.36
CA GLY A 181 -7.25 -12.29 22.79
C GLY A 181 -7.73 -13.37 23.75
N LYS A 182 -6.82 -14.04 24.47
CA LYS A 182 -7.18 -15.02 25.52
C LYS A 182 -7.97 -14.39 26.67
N LEU A 183 -7.62 -13.18 27.10
CA LEU A 183 -8.36 -12.47 28.16
C LEU A 183 -9.78 -12.10 27.69
N PHE A 184 -9.93 -11.67 26.44
CA PHE A 184 -11.24 -11.37 25.87
C PHE A 184 -12.03 -12.59 25.40
N GLN A 185 -11.44 -13.80 25.44
CA GLN A 185 -12.01 -15.03 24.87
C GLN A 185 -12.41 -14.83 23.40
N VAL A 186 -11.55 -14.15 22.66
CA VAL A 186 -11.73 -13.85 21.23
C VAL A 186 -10.87 -14.81 20.43
N ASP A 187 -11.51 -15.55 19.53
CA ASP A 187 -10.82 -16.34 18.51
C ASP A 187 -10.09 -15.40 17.53
N PRO A 188 -9.02 -15.87 16.85
CA PRO A 188 -8.33 -15.11 15.82
C PRO A 188 -9.29 -14.40 14.85
N SER A 189 -9.24 -13.06 14.79
CA SER A 189 -10.14 -12.28 13.95
C SER A 189 -9.60 -12.12 12.53
N LEU A 190 -10.46 -12.41 11.56
CA LEU A 190 -10.21 -12.22 10.12
C LEU A 190 -10.91 -10.94 9.66
N ASP A 191 -10.30 -10.22 8.70
CA ASP A 191 -11.04 -9.23 7.92
C ASP A 191 -11.98 -9.94 6.92
N ARG A 192 -13.11 -10.38 7.45
CA ARG A 192 -14.14 -11.12 6.69
C ARG A 192 -14.72 -10.29 5.56
N ARG A 193 -14.75 -8.96 5.69
CA ARG A 193 -15.29 -8.08 4.65
C ARG A 193 -14.35 -7.99 3.47
N ALA A 194 -13.06 -7.76 3.71
CA ALA A 194 -12.06 -7.79 2.66
C ALA A 194 -12.02 -9.18 2.00
N LEU A 195 -12.09 -10.25 2.80
CA LEU A 195 -12.11 -11.62 2.30
C LEU A 195 -13.33 -11.89 1.39
N GLN A 196 -14.54 -11.47 1.81
CA GLN A 196 -15.75 -11.57 0.97
C GLN A 196 -15.62 -10.80 -0.35
N GLN A 197 -15.03 -9.60 -0.32
CA GLN A 197 -14.82 -8.82 -1.53
C GLN A 197 -13.90 -9.56 -2.51
N GLN A 198 -12.79 -10.13 -2.02
CA GLN A 198 -11.87 -10.89 -2.87
C GLN A 198 -12.48 -12.21 -3.36
N LEU A 199 -13.24 -12.92 -2.52
CA LEU A 199 -13.99 -14.12 -2.94
C LEU A 199 -15.04 -13.79 -4.01
N GLY A 200 -15.69 -12.63 -3.94
CA GLY A 200 -16.62 -12.16 -4.98
C GLY A 200 -15.92 -11.85 -6.31
N ILE A 201 -14.71 -11.27 -6.27
CA ILE A 201 -13.87 -11.05 -7.47
C ILE A 201 -13.45 -12.39 -8.07
N LEU A 202 -13.06 -13.34 -7.22
CA LEU A 202 -12.65 -14.69 -7.61
C LEU A 202 -13.80 -15.45 -8.29
N ASP A 203 -15.00 -15.45 -7.69
CA ASP A 203 -16.21 -16.06 -8.23
C ASP A 203 -16.58 -15.46 -9.61
N SER A 204 -16.61 -14.13 -9.68
CA SER A 204 -16.92 -13.40 -10.92
C SER A 204 -15.90 -13.70 -12.03
N SER A 205 -14.62 -13.82 -11.68
CA SER A 205 -13.55 -14.10 -12.65
C SER A 205 -13.60 -15.54 -13.15
N LEU A 206 -13.93 -16.51 -12.30
CA LEU A 206 -14.18 -17.90 -12.70
C LEU A 206 -15.43 -18.01 -13.60
N TYR A 207 -16.49 -17.28 -13.28
CA TYR A 207 -17.68 -17.20 -14.12
C TYR A 207 -17.36 -16.67 -15.52
N ASN A 208 -16.64 -15.55 -15.59
CA ASN A 208 -16.21 -14.94 -16.85
C ASN A 208 -15.31 -15.90 -17.65
N MET A 209 -14.33 -16.55 -17.00
CA MET A 209 -13.47 -17.54 -17.64
C MET A 209 -14.28 -18.71 -18.20
N SER A 210 -15.26 -19.22 -17.44
CA SER A 210 -16.16 -20.28 -17.93
C SER A 210 -16.98 -19.82 -19.14
N ASP A 211 -17.41 -18.56 -19.20
CA ASP A 211 -18.20 -18.04 -20.32
C ASP A 211 -17.31 -17.83 -21.56
N GLU A 212 -16.09 -17.32 -21.39
CA GLU A 212 -15.12 -17.15 -22.48
C GLU A 212 -14.66 -18.52 -23.04
N LEU A 213 -14.44 -19.52 -22.19
CA LEU A 213 -14.16 -20.90 -22.63
C LEU A 213 -15.32 -21.49 -23.45
N ARG A 214 -16.57 -21.13 -23.18
CA ARG A 214 -17.74 -21.59 -23.96
C ARG A 214 -17.85 -20.93 -25.32
N ARG A 215 -17.41 -19.67 -25.41
CA ARG A 215 -17.45 -18.87 -26.64
C ARG A 215 -16.35 -19.22 -27.62
N ASP A 216 -15.31 -19.92 -27.17
CA ASP A 216 -14.27 -20.43 -28.05
C ASP A 216 -14.87 -21.36 -29.12
N LEU A 217 -14.70 -20.97 -30.38
CA LEU A 217 -15.33 -21.58 -31.55
C LEU A 217 -14.85 -23.02 -31.80
N ASN A 218 -13.73 -23.41 -31.18
CA ASN A 218 -13.16 -24.76 -31.26
C ASN A 218 -13.63 -25.63 -30.10
N ALA A 219 -14.95 -25.86 -30.00
CA ALA A 219 -15.60 -26.67 -28.96
C ALA A 219 -15.11 -28.14 -28.98
N SER A 220 -13.94 -28.38 -28.40
CA SER A 220 -13.38 -29.71 -28.18
C SER A 220 -13.93 -30.30 -26.88
N THR A 221 -13.93 -31.64 -26.78
CA THR A 221 -14.26 -32.33 -25.51
C THR A 221 -13.40 -31.83 -24.35
N LYS A 222 -12.14 -31.43 -24.62
CA LYS A 222 -11.23 -30.83 -23.64
C LYS A 222 -11.76 -29.49 -23.11
N VAL A 223 -12.20 -28.58 -23.99
CA VAL A 223 -12.78 -27.29 -23.59
C VAL A 223 -14.08 -27.49 -22.80
N SER A 224 -14.92 -28.45 -23.18
CA SER A 224 -16.14 -28.77 -22.40
C SER A 224 -15.83 -29.28 -20.98
N LEU A 225 -14.76 -30.05 -20.81
CA LEU A 225 -14.29 -30.49 -19.49
C LEU A 225 -13.77 -29.31 -18.68
N MET A 226 -12.97 -28.43 -19.29
CA MET A 226 -12.46 -27.21 -18.66
C MET A 226 -13.60 -26.29 -18.18
N VAL A 227 -14.65 -26.11 -18.97
CA VAL A 227 -15.86 -25.38 -18.56
C VAL A 227 -16.53 -26.03 -17.35
N SER A 228 -16.65 -27.36 -17.33
CA SER A 228 -17.21 -28.08 -16.20
C SER A 228 -16.36 -27.92 -14.95
N ASP A 229 -15.04 -28.02 -15.05
CA ASP A 229 -14.13 -27.94 -13.92
C ASP A 229 -14.03 -26.51 -13.38
N THR A 230 -14.07 -25.49 -14.25
CA THR A 230 -14.19 -24.08 -13.85
C THR A 230 -15.46 -23.83 -13.03
N ARG A 231 -16.58 -24.44 -13.40
CA ARG A 231 -17.83 -24.33 -12.63
C ARG A 231 -17.77 -25.03 -11.27
N LYS A 232 -17.04 -26.14 -11.15
CA LYS A 232 -16.81 -26.79 -9.86
C LYS A 232 -15.97 -25.90 -8.94
N LEU A 233 -14.94 -25.27 -9.50
CA LEU A 233 -14.14 -24.27 -8.77
C LEU A 233 -15.02 -23.10 -8.31
N GLN A 234 -15.89 -22.59 -9.18
CA GLN A 234 -16.84 -21.55 -8.82
C GLN A 234 -17.74 -21.95 -7.64
N GLN A 235 -18.35 -23.15 -7.70
CA GLN A 235 -19.16 -23.68 -6.59
C GLN A 235 -18.37 -23.81 -5.29
N GLN A 236 -17.08 -24.12 -5.38
CA GLN A 236 -16.21 -24.21 -4.22
C GLN A 236 -15.92 -22.83 -3.61
N VAL A 237 -15.71 -21.79 -4.44
CA VAL A 237 -15.57 -20.40 -3.97
C VAL A 237 -16.84 -19.93 -3.28
N ALA A 238 -18.02 -20.18 -3.85
CA ALA A 238 -19.29 -19.86 -3.21
C ALA A 238 -19.45 -20.54 -1.84
N ARG A 239 -19.01 -21.80 -1.71
CA ARG A 239 -19.01 -22.51 -0.43
C ARG A 239 -18.04 -21.90 0.59
N ILE A 240 -16.89 -21.38 0.15
CA ILE A 240 -15.96 -20.67 1.03
C ILE A 240 -16.59 -19.36 1.49
N ASP A 241 -17.24 -18.61 0.59
CA ASP A 241 -17.94 -17.37 0.90
C ASP A 241 -19.06 -17.58 1.95
N GLU A 242 -19.87 -18.65 1.80
CA GLU A 242 -20.86 -19.06 2.81
C GLU A 242 -20.21 -19.30 4.19
N LEU A 243 -19.06 -19.98 4.24
CA LEU A 243 -18.35 -20.22 5.51
C LEU A 243 -17.87 -18.90 6.15
N VAL A 244 -17.48 -17.92 5.33
CA VAL A 244 -17.05 -16.60 5.80
C VAL A 244 -18.24 -15.81 6.35
N ILE A 245 -19.39 -15.81 5.65
CA ILE A 245 -20.64 -15.16 6.05
C ILE A 245 -21.18 -15.76 7.36
N ASP A 246 -21.20 -17.08 7.47
CA ASP A 246 -21.72 -17.82 8.62
C ASP A 246 -20.78 -17.81 9.85
N ASN A 247 -19.69 -17.04 9.79
CA ASN A 247 -18.71 -16.91 10.87
C ASN A 247 -18.09 -18.24 11.32
N TYR A 248 -17.81 -19.14 10.37
CA TYR A 248 -17.10 -20.38 10.70
C TYR A 248 -15.67 -20.12 11.21
N PRO A 249 -15.09 -21.06 11.98
CA PRO A 249 -13.72 -20.98 12.46
C PRO A 249 -12.70 -20.88 11.33
N TYR A 250 -11.60 -20.18 11.62
CA TYR A 250 -10.49 -19.93 10.68
C TYR A 250 -9.99 -21.22 10.00
N GLU A 251 -9.75 -22.29 10.78
CA GLU A 251 -9.17 -23.54 10.27
C GLU A 251 -10.06 -24.19 9.22
N ARG A 252 -11.38 -24.02 9.35
CA ARG A 252 -12.35 -24.57 8.39
C ARG A 252 -12.37 -23.76 7.11
N ILE A 253 -12.24 -22.44 7.19
CA ILE A 253 -12.16 -21.55 6.02
C ILE A 253 -10.88 -21.86 5.24
N VAL A 254 -9.72 -21.89 5.91
CA VAL A 254 -8.42 -22.20 5.29
C VAL A 254 -8.40 -23.60 4.69
N SER A 255 -8.97 -24.61 5.38
CA SER A 255 -9.00 -25.97 4.85
C SER A 255 -9.77 -26.08 3.53
N GLU A 256 -10.90 -25.38 3.40
CA GLU A 256 -11.68 -25.37 2.15
C GLU A 256 -11.02 -24.51 1.07
N TYR A 257 -10.32 -23.43 1.46
CA TYR A 257 -9.51 -22.61 0.56
C TYR A 257 -8.33 -23.40 -0.05
N ASN A 258 -7.54 -24.09 0.76
CA ASN A 258 -6.42 -24.92 0.28
C ASN A 258 -6.88 -26.09 -0.60
N ARG A 259 -8.16 -26.48 -0.50
CA ARG A 259 -8.75 -27.45 -1.44
C ARG A 259 -9.06 -26.80 -2.78
N PHE A 260 -9.47 -25.53 -2.79
CA PHE A 260 -9.73 -24.75 -4.00
C PHE A 260 -8.40 -24.51 -4.73
N GLU A 261 -7.39 -24.03 -4.02
CA GLU A 261 -6.05 -23.73 -4.54
C GLU A 261 -5.45 -24.95 -5.29
N ARG A 262 -5.48 -26.14 -4.68
CA ARG A 262 -5.01 -27.38 -5.33
C ARG A 262 -5.76 -27.71 -6.62
N ALA A 263 -7.06 -27.46 -6.66
CA ALA A 263 -7.87 -27.69 -7.85
C ALA A 263 -7.62 -26.60 -8.91
N TRP A 264 -7.38 -25.36 -8.48
CA TRP A 264 -7.03 -24.24 -9.34
C TRP A 264 -5.68 -24.45 -10.03
N ALA A 265 -4.66 -24.91 -9.30
CA ALA A 265 -3.35 -25.20 -9.88
C ALA A 265 -3.43 -26.19 -11.06
N VAL A 266 -4.25 -27.24 -10.94
CA VAL A 266 -4.48 -28.20 -12.03
C VAL A 266 -5.23 -27.57 -13.20
N MET A 267 -6.17 -26.66 -12.93
CA MET A 267 -6.91 -25.94 -13.96
C MET A 267 -6.01 -24.95 -14.70
N LEU A 268 -5.11 -24.26 -13.99
CA LEU A 268 -4.19 -23.27 -14.55
C LEU A 268 -3.34 -23.87 -15.67
N ASP A 269 -2.76 -25.06 -15.46
CA ASP A 269 -2.00 -25.80 -16.47
C ASP A 269 -2.83 -26.11 -17.73
N GLN A 270 -4.12 -26.43 -17.55
CA GLN A 270 -5.01 -26.71 -18.68
C GLN A 270 -5.35 -25.43 -19.45
N VAL A 271 -5.62 -24.35 -18.72
CA VAL A 271 -5.96 -23.03 -19.29
C VAL A 271 -4.78 -22.45 -20.06
N ALA A 272 -3.55 -22.66 -19.60
CA ALA A 272 -2.34 -22.25 -20.31
C ALA A 272 -2.22 -22.83 -21.73
N THR A 273 -2.90 -23.96 -22.02
CA THR A 273 -2.93 -24.52 -23.38
C THR A 273 -3.89 -23.81 -24.34
N VAL A 274 -4.71 -22.88 -23.85
CA VAL A 274 -5.69 -22.13 -24.63
C VAL A 274 -5.20 -20.70 -24.81
N SER A 275 -4.71 -20.37 -26.00
CA SER A 275 -4.27 -19.03 -26.35
C SER A 275 -5.45 -18.11 -26.64
N ASN A 276 -6.04 -17.52 -25.59
CA ASN A 276 -7.12 -16.55 -25.69
C ASN A 276 -6.90 -15.37 -24.71
N PRO A 277 -6.74 -14.13 -25.21
CA PRO A 277 -6.49 -12.95 -24.37
C PRO A 277 -7.57 -12.68 -23.30
N TYR A 278 -8.83 -13.04 -23.56
CA TYR A 278 -9.92 -12.85 -22.59
C TYR A 278 -9.83 -13.84 -21.42
N ILE A 279 -9.36 -15.05 -21.71
CA ILE A 279 -9.10 -16.08 -20.71
C ILE A 279 -7.89 -15.68 -19.88
N GLU A 280 -6.81 -15.23 -20.52
CA GLU A 280 -5.61 -14.75 -19.83
C GLU A 280 -5.91 -13.59 -18.87
N ARG A 281 -6.74 -12.63 -19.28
CA ARG A 281 -7.22 -11.55 -18.40
C ARG A 281 -7.97 -12.09 -17.19
N SER A 282 -8.80 -13.11 -17.38
CA SER A 282 -9.58 -13.72 -16.30
C SER A 282 -8.67 -14.49 -15.34
N VAL A 283 -7.69 -15.22 -15.87
CA VAL A 283 -6.64 -15.90 -15.09
C VAL A 283 -5.85 -14.91 -14.26
N ARG A 284 -5.43 -13.78 -14.84
CA ARG A 284 -4.69 -12.74 -14.10
C ARG A 284 -5.50 -12.19 -12.93
N ARG A 285 -6.78 -11.87 -13.14
CA ARG A 285 -7.67 -11.43 -12.06
C ARG A 285 -7.87 -12.49 -10.97
N ILE A 286 -7.90 -13.77 -11.35
CA ILE A 286 -7.97 -14.87 -10.39
C ILE A 286 -6.70 -14.91 -9.55
N ILE A 287 -5.52 -14.81 -10.17
CA ILE A 287 -4.22 -14.79 -9.48
C ILE A 287 -4.12 -13.58 -8.54
N ASP A 288 -4.50 -12.39 -9.00
CA ASP A 288 -4.50 -11.17 -8.17
C ASP A 288 -5.39 -11.34 -6.92
N ALA A 289 -6.60 -11.88 -7.10
CA ALA A 289 -7.52 -12.16 -5.99
C ALA A 289 -7.00 -13.28 -5.08
N ASP A 290 -6.41 -14.33 -5.65
CA ASP A 290 -5.81 -15.46 -4.92
C ASP A 290 -4.67 -14.99 -4.01
N ASN A 291 -3.76 -14.16 -4.52
CA ASN A 291 -2.66 -13.56 -3.75
C ASN A 291 -3.19 -12.71 -2.58
N LEU A 292 -4.23 -11.90 -2.81
CA LEU A 292 -4.85 -11.09 -1.74
C LEU A 292 -5.59 -11.96 -0.71
N ILE A 293 -6.23 -13.06 -1.12
CA ILE A 293 -6.89 -13.97 -0.18
C ILE A 293 -5.86 -14.71 0.67
N HIS A 294 -4.73 -15.14 0.10
CA HIS A 294 -3.63 -15.71 0.87
C HIS A 294 -3.12 -14.75 1.95
N GLU A 295 -2.96 -13.46 1.62
CA GLU A 295 -2.61 -12.45 2.61
C GLU A 295 -3.66 -12.33 3.73
N LEU A 296 -4.94 -12.26 3.36
CA LEU A 296 -6.07 -12.12 4.29
C LEU A 296 -6.27 -13.36 5.17
N LEU A 297 -5.90 -14.53 4.67
CA LEU A 297 -5.94 -15.81 5.39
C LEU A 297 -4.62 -16.15 6.08
N TRP A 298 -3.59 -15.29 5.98
CA TRP A 298 -2.26 -15.54 6.53
C TRP A 298 -1.65 -16.88 6.07
N ILE A 299 -1.91 -17.25 4.83
CA ILE A 299 -1.31 -18.41 4.18
C ILE A 299 -0.02 -17.94 3.51
N GLU A 300 1.07 -18.67 3.71
CA GLU A 300 2.34 -18.37 3.05
C GLU A 300 2.15 -18.43 1.52
N ASN A 301 2.40 -17.30 0.84
CA ASN A 301 2.47 -17.27 -0.61
C ASN A 301 3.77 -17.96 -1.01
N THR A 302 3.73 -19.26 -1.26
CA THR A 302 4.80 -19.90 -2.01
C THR A 302 4.67 -19.44 -3.46
N THR A 303 5.50 -18.48 -3.89
CA THR A 303 5.58 -18.06 -5.30
C THR A 303 5.57 -19.29 -6.18
N SER A 304 4.45 -19.55 -6.86
CA SER A 304 4.33 -20.74 -7.67
C SER A 304 5.23 -20.53 -8.88
N ARG A 305 6.31 -21.30 -9.00
CA ARG A 305 7.20 -21.25 -10.17
C ARG A 305 6.41 -21.40 -11.49
N ALA A 306 5.25 -22.06 -11.44
CA ALA A 306 4.33 -22.14 -12.57
C ALA A 306 3.68 -20.78 -12.91
N GLN A 307 3.24 -20.00 -11.92
CA GLN A 307 2.72 -18.64 -12.11
C GLN A 307 3.82 -17.71 -12.63
N LEU A 308 5.00 -17.75 -12.01
CA LEU A 308 6.15 -16.94 -12.44
C LEU A 308 6.54 -17.23 -13.90
N LYS A 309 6.54 -18.51 -14.28
CA LYS A 309 6.78 -18.95 -15.67
C LYS A 309 5.70 -18.46 -16.62
N GLN A 310 4.42 -18.57 -16.24
CA GLN A 310 3.32 -18.09 -17.06
C GLN A 310 3.38 -16.58 -17.30
N THR A 311 3.70 -15.79 -16.27
CA THR A 311 3.86 -14.33 -16.39
C THR A 311 5.05 -13.98 -17.27
N ALA A 312 6.16 -14.71 -17.17
CA ALA A 312 7.32 -14.53 -18.05
C ALA A 312 6.98 -14.87 -19.52
N ASP A 313 6.24 -15.96 -19.76
CA ASP A 313 5.78 -16.35 -21.09
C ASP A 313 4.79 -15.34 -21.70
N ALA A 314 3.91 -14.74 -20.88
CA ALA A 314 3.04 -13.65 -21.31
C ALA A 314 3.86 -12.41 -21.72
N LEU A 315 4.83 -12.00 -20.88
CA LEU A 315 5.69 -10.86 -21.18
C LEU A 315 6.46 -11.03 -22.50
N ILE A 316 7.01 -12.21 -22.78
CA ILE A 316 7.68 -12.47 -24.07
C ILE A 316 6.72 -12.31 -25.24
N ARG A 317 5.50 -12.86 -25.12
CA ARG A 317 4.49 -12.74 -26.17
C ARG A 317 4.10 -11.29 -26.42
N ASP A 318 3.97 -10.48 -25.39
CA ASP A 318 3.67 -9.05 -25.52
C ASP A 318 4.81 -8.30 -26.21
N VAL A 319 6.07 -8.64 -25.88
CA VAL A 319 7.25 -8.09 -26.57
C VAL A 319 7.31 -8.52 -28.03
N ASP A 320 7.03 -9.79 -28.35
CA ASP A 320 6.93 -10.28 -29.73
C ASP A 320 5.81 -9.57 -30.51
N GLU A 321 4.66 -9.38 -29.87
CA GLU A 321 3.53 -8.66 -30.45
C GLU A 321 3.88 -7.19 -30.70
N PHE A 322 4.65 -6.55 -29.81
CA PHE A 322 5.14 -5.20 -30.02
C PHE A 322 6.00 -5.10 -31.29
N TYR A 323 6.90 -6.06 -31.52
CA TYR A 323 7.71 -6.11 -32.74
C TYR A 323 6.85 -6.32 -33.99
N ASN A 324 5.85 -7.20 -33.92
CA ASN A 324 4.93 -7.43 -35.04
C ASN A 324 4.09 -6.20 -35.38
N ARG A 325 3.69 -5.41 -34.37
CA ARG A 325 2.85 -4.20 -34.52
C ARG A 325 3.65 -2.93 -34.78
N THR A 326 4.97 -2.98 -34.69
CA THR A 326 5.87 -1.83 -34.90
C THR A 326 6.66 -2.00 -36.21
N PRO A 327 6.05 -1.77 -37.38
CA PRO A 327 6.76 -1.89 -38.65
C PRO A 327 7.92 -0.89 -38.73
N LEU A 328 8.96 -1.25 -39.50
CA LEU A 328 10.15 -0.42 -39.78
C LEU A 328 9.84 1.04 -40.12
N LYS A 329 8.70 1.32 -40.75
CA LYS A 329 8.24 2.68 -41.08
C LYS A 329 7.99 3.56 -39.84
N LEU A 330 7.54 2.99 -38.72
CA LEU A 330 7.39 3.70 -37.46
C LEU A 330 8.76 3.97 -36.82
N LEU A 331 9.71 3.05 -36.99
CA LEU A 331 11.07 3.21 -36.47
C LEU A 331 11.86 4.32 -37.19
N LEU A 332 11.53 4.61 -38.46
CA LEU A 332 12.10 5.73 -39.22
C LEU A 332 11.78 7.12 -38.62
N THR A 333 10.81 7.21 -37.70
CA THR A 333 10.48 8.48 -37.03
C THR A 333 11.47 8.82 -35.90
N PHE A 334 12.28 7.86 -35.45
CA PHE A 334 13.31 8.11 -34.44
C PHE A 334 14.58 8.67 -35.07
N LYS A 335 15.16 9.69 -34.41
CA LYS A 335 16.42 10.32 -34.86
C LYS A 335 17.64 9.39 -34.77
N ASN A 336 17.57 8.33 -33.95
CA ASN A 336 18.65 7.35 -33.75
C ASN A 336 18.10 5.92 -33.80
N ALA A 337 17.73 5.46 -35.01
CA ALA A 337 17.13 4.14 -35.21
C ALA A 337 18.02 2.99 -34.70
N THR A 338 19.34 3.09 -34.88
CA THR A 338 20.30 2.06 -34.42
C THR A 338 20.32 1.93 -32.90
N GLY A 339 20.35 3.06 -32.18
CA GLY A 339 20.29 3.04 -30.71
C GLY A 339 18.94 2.54 -30.18
N THR A 340 17.84 2.90 -30.84
CA THR A 340 16.50 2.42 -30.48
C THR A 340 16.35 0.91 -30.67
N LEU A 341 16.89 0.35 -31.76
CA LEU A 341 16.89 -1.10 -31.99
C LEU A 341 17.76 -1.84 -30.97
N GLN A 342 18.92 -1.28 -30.60
CA GLN A 342 19.77 -1.88 -29.57
C GLN A 342 19.09 -1.94 -28.20
N ILE A 343 18.31 -0.92 -27.82
CA ILE A 343 17.52 -0.94 -26.59
C ILE A 343 16.48 -2.07 -26.63
N ALA A 344 15.85 -2.26 -27.78
CA ALA A 344 14.87 -3.31 -28.01
C ALA A 344 15.48 -4.71 -27.89
N ASP A 345 16.61 -4.95 -28.57
CA ASP A 345 17.35 -6.23 -28.52
C ASP A 345 17.84 -6.54 -27.11
N ASN A 346 18.38 -5.55 -26.40
CA ASN A 346 18.84 -5.73 -25.03
C ASN A 346 17.69 -6.12 -24.10
N PHE A 347 16.55 -5.44 -24.19
CA PHE A 347 15.39 -5.77 -23.36
C PHE A 347 14.87 -7.18 -23.68
N TYR A 348 14.70 -7.52 -24.96
CA TYR A 348 14.31 -8.87 -25.37
C TYR A 348 15.26 -9.94 -24.82
N GLY A 349 16.57 -9.71 -24.92
CA GLY A 349 17.58 -10.61 -24.37
C GLY A 349 17.48 -10.81 -22.86
N THR A 350 17.17 -9.75 -22.10
CA THR A 350 16.99 -9.86 -20.64
C THR A 350 15.76 -10.68 -20.26
N VAL A 351 14.63 -10.49 -20.97
CA VAL A 351 13.40 -11.27 -20.71
C VAL A 351 13.62 -12.74 -21.06
N GLN A 352 14.29 -13.03 -22.18
CA GLN A 352 14.63 -14.40 -22.58
C GLN A 352 15.56 -15.07 -21.55
N ASN A 353 16.59 -14.37 -21.08
CA ASN A 353 17.50 -14.89 -20.05
C ASN A 353 16.76 -15.18 -18.73
N PHE A 354 15.83 -14.32 -18.32
CA PHE A 354 14.99 -14.56 -17.15
C PHE A 354 14.13 -15.82 -17.30
N LYS A 355 13.49 -16.01 -18.46
CA LYS A 355 12.75 -17.24 -18.76
C LYS A 355 13.65 -18.48 -18.76
N ASP A 356 14.83 -18.40 -19.37
CA ASP A 356 15.76 -19.53 -19.41
C ASP A 356 16.18 -19.95 -17.99
N ASN A 357 16.37 -18.99 -17.08
CA ASN A 357 16.66 -19.27 -15.67
C ASN A 357 15.47 -19.94 -14.96
N LEU A 358 14.24 -19.53 -15.28
CA LEU A 358 13.02 -20.18 -14.78
C LEU A 358 12.91 -21.62 -15.27
N ASP A 359 13.15 -21.86 -16.56
CA ASP A 359 13.08 -23.19 -17.16
C ASP A 359 14.15 -24.14 -16.61
N ARG A 360 15.32 -23.61 -16.23
CA ARG A 360 16.40 -24.37 -15.58
C ARG A 360 16.20 -24.60 -14.09
N ASN A 361 15.14 -24.03 -13.51
CA ASN A 361 14.88 -24.08 -12.06
C ASN A 361 16.03 -23.50 -11.22
N GLU A 362 16.67 -22.42 -11.68
CA GLU A 362 17.75 -21.74 -10.93
C GLU A 362 17.26 -21.23 -9.56
N SER A 363 18.20 -20.81 -8.71
CA SER A 363 17.87 -20.34 -7.35
C SER A 363 17.08 -19.03 -7.36
N ASP A 364 16.29 -18.80 -6.31
CA ASP A 364 15.47 -17.58 -6.21
C ASP A 364 16.34 -16.30 -6.22
N GLN A 365 17.57 -16.37 -5.70
CA GLN A 365 18.52 -15.26 -5.76
C GLN A 365 18.97 -14.94 -7.20
N GLU A 366 19.17 -15.96 -8.04
CA GLU A 366 19.53 -15.78 -9.46
C GLU A 366 18.33 -15.29 -10.28
N LEU A 367 17.11 -15.71 -9.92
CA LEU A 367 15.88 -15.19 -10.51
C LEU A 367 15.71 -13.70 -10.18
N ILE A 368 15.95 -13.29 -8.94
CA ILE A 368 15.89 -11.89 -8.52
C ILE A 368 16.93 -11.05 -9.28
N GLU A 369 18.19 -11.50 -9.37
CA GLU A 369 19.23 -10.77 -10.10
C GLU A 369 18.93 -10.67 -11.60
N SER A 370 18.42 -11.75 -12.22
CA SER A 370 18.02 -11.70 -13.64
C SER A 370 16.80 -10.79 -13.88
N TYR A 371 15.84 -10.75 -12.95
CA TYR A 371 14.70 -9.83 -13.02
C TYR A 371 15.14 -8.35 -12.92
N ARG A 372 16.17 -8.02 -12.13
CA ARG A 372 16.67 -6.63 -12.04
C ARG A 372 17.08 -6.07 -13.41
N TYR A 373 17.67 -6.91 -14.27
CA TYR A 373 17.96 -6.53 -15.65
C TYR A 373 16.70 -6.37 -16.49
N VAL A 374 15.68 -7.23 -16.33
CA VAL A 374 14.38 -7.07 -17.01
C VAL A 374 13.75 -5.72 -16.67
N GLU A 375 13.75 -5.34 -15.39
CA GLU A 375 13.19 -4.07 -14.94
C GLU A 375 13.96 -2.84 -15.44
N GLU A 376 15.30 -2.87 -15.34
CA GLU A 376 16.17 -1.78 -15.79
C GLU A 376 16.01 -1.52 -17.30
N TYR A 377 16.14 -2.57 -18.11
CA TYR A 377 16.06 -2.46 -19.56
C TYR A 377 14.62 -2.25 -20.04
N GLY A 378 13.63 -2.82 -19.35
CA GLY A 378 12.21 -2.62 -19.64
C GLY A 378 11.76 -1.18 -19.44
N THR A 379 12.22 -0.52 -18.36
CA THR A 379 11.93 0.90 -18.12
C THR A 379 12.49 1.79 -19.24
N VAL A 380 13.72 1.51 -19.68
CA VAL A 380 14.37 2.25 -20.78
C VAL A 380 13.63 1.99 -22.09
N PHE A 381 13.19 0.76 -22.33
CA PHE A 381 12.41 0.36 -23.50
C PHE A 381 11.08 1.12 -23.56
N VAL A 382 10.23 1.03 -22.52
CA VAL A 382 8.93 1.70 -22.46
C VAL A 382 9.07 3.20 -22.66
N ARG A 383 10.03 3.83 -21.97
CA ARG A 383 10.31 5.27 -22.13
C ARG A 383 10.70 5.64 -23.56
N THR A 384 11.56 4.86 -24.20
CA THR A 384 12.05 5.13 -25.57
C THR A 384 10.91 5.03 -26.59
N PHE A 385 10.07 4.01 -26.47
CA PHE A 385 9.00 3.73 -27.42
C PHE A 385 7.67 4.44 -27.10
N SER A 386 7.52 5.05 -25.92
CA SER A 386 6.37 5.89 -25.56
C SER A 386 6.11 7.05 -26.54
N ALA A 387 7.17 7.54 -27.21
CA ALA A 387 7.09 8.60 -28.21
C ALA A 387 6.48 8.14 -29.55
N LEU A 388 6.18 6.85 -29.73
CA LEU A 388 5.54 6.32 -30.91
C LEU A 388 4.11 6.87 -31.06
N LYS A 389 3.82 7.45 -32.22
CA LYS A 389 2.47 7.90 -32.59
C LYS A 389 1.61 6.75 -33.13
N SER A 390 1.53 5.64 -32.40
CA SER A 390 0.71 4.48 -32.76
C SER A 390 -0.06 3.98 -31.56
N GLN A 391 -1.39 4.14 -31.58
CA GLN A 391 -2.26 3.70 -30.49
C GLN A 391 -2.12 2.19 -30.22
N ALA A 392 -1.96 1.38 -31.27
CA ALA A 392 -1.80 -0.06 -31.14
C ALA A 392 -0.46 -0.44 -30.47
N ALA A 393 0.62 0.31 -30.71
CA ALA A 393 1.90 0.09 -30.06
C ALA A 393 1.89 0.56 -28.60
N VAL A 394 1.21 1.68 -28.31
CA VAL A 394 1.04 2.20 -26.95
C VAL A 394 0.27 1.23 -26.05
N VAL A 395 -0.75 0.55 -26.57
CA VAL A 395 -1.47 -0.48 -25.81
C VAL A 395 -0.54 -1.63 -25.41
N VAL A 396 0.25 -2.15 -26.34
CA VAL A 396 1.18 -3.25 -26.05
C VAL A 396 2.33 -2.81 -25.13
N LEU A 397 2.80 -1.58 -25.25
CA LEU A 397 3.78 -1.03 -24.30
C LEU A 397 3.24 -1.02 -22.86
N ARG A 398 1.95 -0.74 -22.68
CA ARG A 398 1.31 -0.83 -21.36
C ARG A 398 1.19 -2.27 -20.87
N GLU A 399 0.88 -3.21 -21.76
CA GLU A 399 0.83 -4.64 -21.43
C GLU A 399 2.21 -5.15 -20.98
N ILE A 400 3.29 -4.72 -21.65
CA ILE A 400 4.68 -4.98 -21.26
C ILE A 400 4.99 -4.40 -19.88
N GLU A 401 4.63 -3.13 -19.63
CA GLU A 401 4.84 -2.47 -18.33
C GLU A 401 4.09 -3.17 -17.20
N ASP A 402 2.82 -3.51 -17.43
CA ASP A 402 2.00 -4.28 -16.49
C ASP A 402 2.58 -5.69 -16.27
N GLY A 403 3.20 -6.31 -17.28
CA GLY A 403 3.87 -7.62 -17.18
C GLY A 403 5.15 -7.58 -16.34
N ILE A 404 5.96 -6.52 -16.49
CA ILE A 404 7.13 -6.27 -15.62
C ILE A 404 6.68 -6.11 -14.17
N ALA A 405 5.64 -5.31 -13.93
CA ALA A 405 5.08 -5.11 -12.59
C ALA A 405 4.51 -6.41 -11.97
N ALA A 406 3.88 -7.27 -12.77
CA ALA A 406 3.41 -8.58 -12.31
C ALA A 406 4.57 -9.50 -11.90
N LEU A 407 5.62 -9.62 -12.73
CA LEU A 407 6.81 -10.41 -12.37
C LEU A 407 7.44 -9.93 -11.06
N ARG A 408 7.44 -8.62 -10.84
CA ARG A 408 7.91 -8.00 -9.61
C ARG A 408 7.13 -8.46 -8.37
N ALA A 409 5.81 -8.43 -8.48
CA ALA A 409 4.90 -8.82 -7.41
C ALA A 409 5.06 -10.30 -7.08
N GLU A 410 5.13 -11.15 -8.10
CA GLU A 410 5.35 -12.60 -7.96
C GLU A 410 6.68 -12.93 -7.25
N LEU A 411 7.74 -12.18 -7.54
CA LEU A 411 9.04 -12.33 -6.88
C LEU A 411 9.09 -11.70 -5.47
N ASN A 412 7.99 -11.14 -4.98
CA ASN A 412 7.92 -10.40 -3.72
C ASN A 412 8.97 -9.27 -3.61
N LEU A 413 9.38 -8.69 -4.75
CA LEU A 413 10.39 -7.65 -4.82
C LEU A 413 9.75 -6.28 -4.67
N GLY A 414 9.51 -5.79 -3.45
CA GLY A 414 8.99 -4.42 -3.30
C GLY A 414 10.02 -3.33 -3.71
N GLY A 415 9.53 -2.21 -4.25
CA GLY A 415 10.20 -0.89 -4.28
C GLY A 415 11.52 -0.70 -5.07
N THR A 416 11.42 -0.44 -6.38
CA THR A 416 12.41 0.26 -7.23
C THR A 416 11.68 0.83 -8.45
N VAL A 417 10.87 1.87 -8.26
CA VAL A 417 10.46 2.71 -9.39
C VAL A 417 10.78 4.16 -9.06
N SER A 418 11.54 4.81 -9.95
CA SER A 418 11.83 6.25 -9.91
C SER A 418 10.64 7.12 -10.38
N GLN A 419 9.45 6.53 -10.50
CA GLN A 419 8.20 7.16 -10.89
C GLN A 419 7.13 6.71 -9.90
N VAL A 420 6.39 7.69 -9.38
CA VAL A 420 5.30 7.47 -8.43
C VAL A 420 4.13 6.90 -9.19
N ASP A 421 3.52 5.82 -8.70
CA ASP A 421 2.25 5.33 -9.26
C ASP A 421 1.17 6.40 -9.05
N THR A 422 0.87 7.14 -10.12
CA THR A 422 -0.13 8.21 -10.10
C THR A 422 -1.56 7.65 -10.05
N ARG A 423 -1.77 6.35 -10.34
CA ARG A 423 -3.10 5.72 -10.39
C ARG A 423 -3.78 5.75 -9.03
N GLU A 424 -3.03 5.55 -7.95
CA GLU A 424 -3.57 5.61 -6.58
C GLU A 424 -3.79 7.05 -6.09
N LEU A 425 -3.04 8.00 -6.64
CA LEU A 425 -3.03 9.39 -6.19
C LEU A 425 -4.13 10.25 -6.83
N ILE A 426 -4.51 9.94 -8.08
CA ILE A 426 -5.57 10.63 -8.82
C ILE A 426 -6.90 10.65 -8.05
N PRO A 427 -7.46 9.52 -7.56
CA PRO A 427 -8.73 9.54 -6.84
C PRO A 427 -8.65 10.33 -5.52
N ILE A 428 -7.51 10.30 -4.84
CA ILE A 428 -7.27 11.07 -3.60
C ILE A 428 -7.23 12.57 -3.90
N ALA A 429 -6.53 12.98 -4.96
CA ALA A 429 -6.45 14.39 -5.38
C ALA A 429 -7.81 14.93 -5.86
N ALA A 430 -8.57 14.13 -6.61
CA ALA A 430 -9.93 14.48 -7.02
C ALA A 430 -10.88 14.64 -5.83
N SER A 431 -10.77 13.76 -4.82
CA SER A 431 -11.53 13.87 -3.57
C SER A 431 -11.17 15.15 -2.82
N LEU A 432 -9.87 15.45 -2.66
CA LEU A 432 -9.39 16.69 -2.03
C LEU A 432 -9.87 17.95 -2.75
N GLU A 433 -9.90 17.94 -4.08
CA GLU A 433 -10.45 19.05 -4.87
C GLU A 433 -11.94 19.25 -4.58
N ASN A 434 -12.74 18.19 -4.69
CA ASN A 434 -14.18 18.25 -4.42
C ASN A 434 -14.50 18.69 -2.97
N LEU A 435 -13.79 18.15 -1.99
CA LEU A 435 -13.93 18.53 -0.59
C LEU A 435 -13.50 19.98 -0.34
N SER A 436 -12.48 20.46 -1.05
CA SER A 436 -12.04 21.86 -0.95
C SER A 436 -13.07 22.84 -1.51
N ASP A 437 -13.77 22.49 -2.59
CA ASP A 437 -14.87 23.28 -3.14
C ASP A 437 -16.08 23.31 -2.19
N GLN A 438 -16.44 22.16 -1.61
CA GLN A 438 -17.54 22.08 -0.64
C GLN A 438 -17.23 22.87 0.63
N MET A 439 -15.99 22.77 1.15
CA MET A 439 -15.55 23.57 2.28
C MET A 439 -15.61 25.08 1.97
N GLU A 440 -15.24 25.48 0.76
CA GLU A 440 -15.27 26.89 0.36
C GLU A 440 -16.68 27.46 0.37
N PHE A 441 -17.65 26.69 -0.11
CA PHE A 441 -19.07 27.03 -0.05
C PHE A 441 -19.55 27.22 1.40
N ASP A 442 -19.26 26.28 2.28
CA ASP A 442 -19.69 26.33 3.69
C ASP A 442 -18.99 27.45 4.48
N ILE A 443 -17.70 27.70 4.22
CA ILE A 443 -16.96 28.83 4.82
C ILE A 443 -17.55 30.16 4.36
N ARG A 444 -17.93 30.31 3.08
CA ARG A 444 -18.59 31.53 2.59
C ARG A 444 -19.93 31.76 3.28
N ALA A 445 -20.73 30.70 3.47
CA ALA A 445 -22.00 30.76 4.20
C ALA A 445 -21.79 31.18 5.66
N TRP A 446 -20.82 30.56 6.35
CA TRP A 446 -20.43 30.92 7.71
C TRP A 446 -19.99 32.39 7.81
N LEU A 447 -19.07 32.84 6.95
CA LEU A 447 -18.53 34.20 6.97
C LEU A 447 -19.60 35.26 6.64
N ALA A 448 -20.59 34.92 5.82
CA ALA A 448 -21.73 35.78 5.52
C ALA A 448 -22.61 36.02 6.75
N LYS A 449 -22.80 35.00 7.59
CA LYS A 449 -23.57 35.06 8.84
C LYS A 449 -22.78 35.71 9.99
N ALA A 450 -21.58 35.20 10.29
CA ALA A 450 -20.81 35.59 11.47
C ALA A 450 -20.10 36.95 11.35
N ARG A 451 -19.77 37.37 10.11
CA ARG A 451 -19.07 38.65 9.79
C ARG A 451 -17.85 38.96 10.70
N PRO A 452 -16.89 38.02 10.85
CA PRO A 452 -15.73 38.24 11.70
C PRO A 452 -14.74 39.25 11.09
N THR A 453 -13.92 39.89 11.94
CA THR A 453 -12.85 40.82 11.51
C THR A 453 -11.76 40.15 10.66
N TYR A 454 -11.54 38.85 10.84
CA TYR A 454 -10.57 38.02 10.10
C TYR A 454 -11.14 37.41 8.80
N ARG A 455 -12.30 37.88 8.33
CA ARG A 455 -12.98 37.33 7.14
C ARG A 455 -12.09 37.28 5.88
N ALA A 456 -11.28 38.32 5.66
CA ALA A 456 -10.40 38.39 4.50
C ALA A 456 -9.29 37.32 4.56
N GLU A 457 -8.74 37.08 5.74
CA GLU A 457 -7.68 36.08 5.99
C GLU A 457 -8.20 34.66 5.75
N VAL A 458 -9.40 34.33 6.27
CA VAL A 458 -10.04 33.02 6.05
C VAL A 458 -10.33 32.81 4.58
N THR A 459 -10.92 33.80 3.91
CA THR A 459 -11.25 33.70 2.48
C THR A 459 -9.99 33.48 1.63
N ALA A 460 -8.90 34.18 1.95
CA ALA A 460 -7.62 34.02 1.27
C ALA A 460 -7.01 32.63 1.51
N ALA A 461 -6.99 32.15 2.75
CA ALA A 461 -6.46 30.82 3.11
C ALA A 461 -7.25 29.69 2.44
N THR A 462 -8.58 29.76 2.47
CA THR A 462 -9.44 28.76 1.81
C THR A 462 -9.24 28.76 0.29
N THR A 463 -9.14 29.94 -0.34
CA THR A 463 -8.85 30.05 -1.78
C THR A 463 -7.47 29.51 -2.13
N ALA A 464 -6.46 29.73 -1.29
CA ALA A 464 -5.11 29.23 -1.49
C ALA A 464 -5.05 27.70 -1.41
N PHE A 465 -5.75 27.12 -0.42
CA PHE A 465 -5.90 25.67 -0.28
C PHE A 465 -6.58 25.03 -1.50
N MET A 466 -7.73 25.57 -1.93
CA MET A 466 -8.48 25.11 -3.10
C MET A 466 -7.67 25.22 -4.41
N LYS A 467 -6.95 26.33 -4.63
CA LYS A 467 -6.08 26.45 -5.80
C LYS A 467 -4.96 25.41 -5.81
N ARG A 468 -4.50 25.00 -4.61
CA ARG A 468 -3.42 24.03 -4.46
C ARG A 468 -3.89 22.58 -4.63
N THR A 469 -5.10 22.22 -4.18
CA THR A 469 -5.72 20.91 -4.49
C THR A 469 -5.93 20.76 -6.00
N GLN A 470 -6.45 21.79 -6.67
CA GLN A 470 -6.61 21.81 -8.13
C GLN A 470 -5.27 21.68 -8.87
N LYS A 471 -4.23 22.35 -8.37
CA LYS A 471 -2.89 22.26 -8.96
C LYS A 471 -2.30 20.86 -8.78
N LEU A 472 -2.45 20.26 -7.60
CA LEU A 472 -1.98 18.91 -7.33
C LEU A 472 -2.65 17.91 -8.27
N HIS A 473 -3.97 17.98 -8.45
CA HIS A 473 -4.71 17.10 -9.35
C HIS A 473 -4.21 17.21 -10.80
N ARG A 474 -4.09 18.43 -11.34
CA ARG A 474 -3.52 18.65 -12.69
C ARG A 474 -2.07 18.21 -12.83
N MET A 475 -1.29 18.29 -11.74
CA MET A 475 0.10 17.87 -11.75
C MET A 475 0.23 16.35 -11.87
N LEU A 476 -0.70 15.59 -11.29
CA LEU A 476 -0.75 14.12 -11.43
C LEU A 476 -1.02 13.67 -12.86
N ASP A 477 -1.75 14.45 -13.66
CA ASP A 477 -1.96 14.20 -15.10
C ASP A 477 -0.67 14.35 -15.93
N SER A 478 0.37 14.97 -15.38
CA SER A 478 1.62 15.30 -16.07
C SER A 478 2.83 14.43 -15.64
N GLU A 479 2.57 13.30 -14.98
CA GLU A 479 3.60 12.34 -14.52
C GLU A 479 4.76 13.01 -13.73
N PRO A 480 4.46 13.63 -12.58
CA PRO A 480 5.43 14.45 -11.86
C PRO A 480 6.48 13.59 -11.17
N THR A 481 7.65 14.18 -10.92
CA THR A 481 8.66 13.49 -10.11
C THR A 481 8.24 13.42 -8.64
N LEU A 482 8.71 12.40 -7.91
CA LEU A 482 8.46 12.24 -6.46
C LEU A 482 8.80 13.52 -5.68
N GLN A 483 9.90 14.19 -6.02
CA GLN A 483 10.35 15.40 -5.33
C GLN A 483 9.41 16.60 -5.56
N GLU A 484 8.88 16.78 -6.77
CA GLU A 484 7.89 17.81 -7.08
C GLU A 484 6.59 17.56 -6.34
N LEU A 485 6.17 16.30 -6.28
CA LEU A 485 4.94 15.87 -5.65
C LEU A 485 4.99 15.96 -4.12
N GLN A 486 6.14 15.62 -3.52
CA GLN A 486 6.42 15.87 -2.10
C GLN A 486 6.39 17.35 -1.74
N LYS A 487 7.03 18.19 -2.56
CA LYS A 487 7.05 19.65 -2.34
C LYS A 487 5.64 20.24 -2.42
N GLU A 488 4.84 19.84 -3.40
CA GLU A 488 3.48 20.35 -3.55
C GLU A 488 2.58 19.87 -2.39
N THR A 489 2.74 18.62 -1.97
CA THR A 489 2.00 18.07 -0.83
C THR A 489 2.36 18.75 0.48
N ASP A 490 3.65 18.99 0.74
CA ASP A 490 4.10 19.76 1.90
C ASP A 490 3.48 21.16 1.92
N SER A 491 3.42 21.79 0.74
CA SER A 491 2.81 23.09 0.57
C SER A 491 1.29 23.05 0.78
N LEU A 492 0.63 21.96 0.40
CA LEU A 492 -0.81 21.75 0.60
C LEU A 492 -1.15 21.58 2.09
N TYR A 493 -0.31 20.85 2.84
CA TYR A 493 -0.44 20.69 4.28
C TYR A 493 -0.34 22.01 5.06
N GLN A 494 0.53 22.93 4.63
CA GLN A 494 0.64 24.24 5.29
C GLN A 494 -0.60 25.11 5.07
N GLU A 495 -1.16 25.09 3.86
CA GLU A 495 -2.43 25.79 3.59
C GLU A 495 -3.57 25.18 4.43
N TRP A 496 -3.65 23.84 4.49
CA TRP A 496 -4.64 23.15 5.32
C TRP A 496 -4.56 23.54 6.80
N LYS A 497 -3.34 23.55 7.37
CA LYS A 497 -3.12 23.95 8.77
C LYS A 497 -3.64 25.35 9.06
N THR A 498 -3.45 26.26 8.10
CA THR A 498 -3.93 27.64 8.19
C THR A 498 -5.45 27.70 8.19
N VAL A 499 -6.12 26.99 7.26
CA VAL A 499 -7.59 26.91 7.18
C VAL A 499 -8.17 26.29 8.44
N TYR A 500 -7.64 25.15 8.88
CA TYR A 500 -8.12 24.41 10.05
C TYR A 500 -8.04 25.25 11.34
N GLY A 501 -6.99 26.08 11.48
CA GLY A 501 -6.85 27.02 12.60
C GLY A 501 -8.00 28.03 12.73
N PHE A 502 -8.72 28.31 11.64
CA PHE A 502 -9.90 29.16 11.64
C PHE A 502 -11.21 28.40 11.84
N LEU A 503 -11.30 27.14 11.40
CA LEU A 503 -12.52 26.32 11.54
C LEU A 503 -12.94 26.12 13.00
N SER A 504 -11.98 26.03 13.92
CA SER A 504 -12.25 25.97 15.37
C SER A 504 -13.01 27.18 15.92
N ARG A 505 -13.00 28.31 15.19
CA ARG A 505 -13.69 29.56 15.56
C ARG A 505 -15.10 29.64 14.97
N CYS A 506 -15.56 28.62 14.26
CA CYS A 506 -16.92 28.56 13.73
C CYS A 506 -17.91 28.28 14.87
N THR A 507 -18.83 29.21 15.10
CA THR A 507 -19.88 29.12 16.15
C THR A 507 -21.29 29.03 15.56
N THR A 508 -21.41 28.91 14.24
CA THR A 508 -22.69 28.86 13.53
C THR A 508 -23.09 27.42 13.19
N GLU A 509 -24.26 27.24 12.59
CA GLU A 509 -24.83 25.93 12.23
C GLU A 509 -23.94 25.13 11.26
N GLU A 510 -23.12 25.83 10.46
CA GLU A 510 -22.15 25.24 9.53
C GLU A 510 -21.02 24.45 10.23
N ARG A 511 -20.86 24.60 11.56
CA ARG A 511 -19.82 23.94 12.36
C ARG A 511 -19.81 22.42 12.21
N LEU A 512 -20.98 21.78 12.13
CA LEU A 512 -21.10 20.33 11.97
C LEU A 512 -20.60 19.88 10.59
N ASN A 513 -21.10 20.50 9.52
CA ASN A 513 -20.69 20.17 8.15
C ASN A 513 -19.19 20.45 7.92
N LEU A 514 -18.69 21.59 8.38
CA LEU A 514 -17.27 21.94 8.29
C LEU A 514 -16.38 20.96 9.07
N SER A 515 -16.86 20.40 10.18
CA SER A 515 -16.13 19.39 10.94
C SER A 515 -16.04 18.06 10.20
N GLN A 516 -17.12 17.65 9.52
CA GLN A 516 -17.14 16.45 8.71
C GLN A 516 -16.20 16.58 7.52
N ILE A 517 -16.31 17.67 6.77
CA ILE A 517 -15.44 17.96 5.62
C ILE A 517 -13.97 18.03 6.07
N ALA A 518 -13.69 18.64 7.22
CA ALA A 518 -12.33 18.69 7.76
C ALA A 518 -11.76 17.31 8.13
N SER A 519 -12.61 16.39 8.61
CA SER A 519 -12.21 15.01 8.88
C SER A 519 -11.87 14.26 7.59
N GLU A 520 -12.70 14.42 6.55
CA GLU A 520 -12.48 13.78 5.25
C GLU A 520 -11.23 14.33 4.56
N ILE A 521 -11.03 15.66 4.55
CA ILE A 521 -9.79 16.29 4.06
C ILE A 521 -8.57 15.78 4.83
N ARG A 522 -8.66 15.62 6.16
CA ARG A 522 -7.56 15.11 6.97
C ARG A 522 -7.21 13.67 6.60
N ARG A 523 -8.21 12.82 6.36
CA ARG A 523 -8.01 11.44 5.92
C ARG A 523 -7.30 11.42 4.58
N ASP A 524 -7.83 12.13 3.60
CA ASP A 524 -7.31 12.12 2.23
C ASP A 524 -5.91 12.76 2.14
N LEU A 525 -5.61 13.80 2.95
CA LEU A 525 -4.25 14.32 3.08
C LEU A 525 -3.29 13.28 3.69
N THR A 526 -3.74 12.55 4.70
CA THR A 526 -2.95 11.50 5.35
C THR A 526 -2.67 10.36 4.38
N ASP A 527 -3.66 9.96 3.59
CA ASP A 527 -3.51 8.96 2.54
C ASP A 527 -2.57 9.47 1.44
N LEU A 528 -2.72 10.72 1.00
CA LEU A 528 -1.82 11.37 0.04
C LEU A 528 -0.36 11.37 0.52
N ASN A 529 -0.09 11.83 1.76
CA ASN A 529 1.27 11.78 2.33
C ASN A 529 1.73 10.34 2.58
N GLY A 530 0.80 9.44 2.91
CA GLY A 530 0.98 8.00 2.99
C GLY A 530 1.41 7.37 1.66
N SER A 531 1.00 7.94 0.54
CA SER A 531 1.38 7.50 -0.80
C SER A 531 2.65 8.19 -1.34
N LEU A 532 3.13 9.30 -0.74
CA LEU A 532 4.22 10.13 -1.31
C LEU A 532 5.61 10.12 -0.64
N ARG A 533 5.78 9.48 0.49
CA ARG A 533 7.13 9.18 1.05
C ARG A 533 7.67 7.80 0.58
N LEU A 534 7.04 7.19 -0.46
CA LEU A 534 7.10 5.82 -1.05
C LEU A 534 8.10 5.93 -2.19
#